data_AF-A0A348YCD3-F1
#
_entry.id   AF-A0A348YCD3-F1
#
_cell.length_a   1.000
_cell.length_b   1.000
_cell.length_c   1.000
_cell.angle_alpha   90.00
_cell.angle_beta   90.00
_cell.angle_gamma   90.00
#
_symmetry.space_group_name_H-M   'P 1'
#
loop_
_entity.id
_entity.type
_entity.pdbx_description
1 polymer ?
#
loop_
_entity_poly.entity_id
_entity_poly.type
_entity_poly.pdbx_seq_one_letter_code
_entity_poly.pdbx_strand_id
1 'polypeptide(L)'
;MRKVKKLSSRDKAVKQQLEIGKLYNGNNKQRKNVMLNHQQIQKIINDYSKKIGLNIDDVILRDMPSGFGEPHLEISDDYYHYVICERGSELSRESFLDIDDFIYEFFEMVTSRVAGEYEQENSVIGEDQRVIRFNKQIELMTQLNHEWGRKKEADIAEILQNAPYSVNKITWLNKLLNFFK
;
A
#
# COMPACT_ATOMS: atom_id res chain seq x y z
N MET A 1 -38.59 -35.62 -30.45
CA MET A 1 -38.13 -34.54 -29.56
C MET A 1 -37.09 -35.09 -28.58
N ARG A 2 -35.81 -34.72 -28.67
CA ARG A 2 -34.78 -35.11 -27.68
C ARG A 2 -34.87 -34.20 -26.46
N LYS A 3 -35.16 -34.75 -25.28
CA LYS A 3 -35.14 -34.02 -24.00
C LYS A 3 -33.69 -33.64 -23.66
N VAL A 4 -33.39 -32.34 -23.60
CA VAL A 4 -32.10 -31.84 -23.10
C VAL A 4 -32.08 -32.00 -21.59
N LYS A 5 -31.22 -32.88 -21.05
CA LYS A 5 -31.01 -33.01 -19.59
C LYS A 5 -30.35 -31.73 -19.07
N LYS A 6 -31.00 -31.02 -18.15
CA LYS A 6 -30.38 -29.91 -17.39
C LYS A 6 -29.28 -30.49 -16.50
N LEU A 7 -28.06 -29.96 -16.64
CA LEU A 7 -26.91 -30.30 -15.79
C LEU A 7 -27.13 -29.83 -14.35
N SER A 8 -26.71 -30.66 -13.39
CA SER A 8 -26.68 -30.34 -11.95
C SER A 8 -25.77 -29.14 -11.69
N SER A 9 -26.03 -28.38 -10.62
CA SER A 9 -25.19 -27.24 -10.21
C SER A 9 -23.72 -27.62 -10.01
N ARG A 10 -23.47 -28.85 -9.53
CA ARG A 10 -22.11 -29.38 -9.35
C ARG A 10 -21.42 -29.67 -10.69
N ASP A 11 -22.17 -30.20 -11.65
CA ASP A 11 -21.65 -30.49 -13.00
C ASP A 11 -21.32 -29.20 -13.78
N LYS A 12 -22.09 -28.13 -13.52
CA LYS A 12 -21.79 -26.80 -14.07
C LYS A 12 -20.49 -26.22 -13.51
N ALA A 13 -20.28 -26.34 -12.19
CA ALA A 13 -19.05 -25.87 -11.54
C ALA A 13 -17.80 -26.64 -12.02
N VAL A 14 -17.90 -27.97 -12.18
CA VAL A 14 -16.81 -28.79 -12.70
C VAL A 14 -16.53 -28.47 -14.18
N LYS A 15 -17.57 -28.26 -14.99
CA LYS A 15 -17.40 -27.84 -16.39
C LYS A 15 -16.76 -26.45 -16.49
N GLN A 16 -17.13 -25.52 -15.60
CA GLN A 16 -16.51 -24.21 -15.49
C GLN A 16 -15.04 -24.32 -15.08
N GLN A 17 -14.69 -25.17 -14.11
CA GLN A 17 -13.30 -25.42 -13.73
C GLN A 17 -12.47 -26.10 -14.84
N LEU A 18 -13.07 -26.97 -15.63
CA LEU A 18 -12.41 -27.60 -16.79
C LEU A 18 -12.25 -26.63 -17.97
N GLU A 19 -13.20 -25.71 -18.18
CA GLU A 19 -13.07 -24.61 -19.16
C GLU A 19 -11.99 -23.61 -18.74
N ILE A 20 -11.98 -23.23 -17.46
CA ILE A 20 -10.92 -22.47 -16.81
C ILE A 20 -9.59 -23.16 -17.07
N GLY A 21 -9.42 -24.45 -16.72
CA GLY A 21 -8.18 -25.21 -16.92
C GLY A 21 -7.69 -25.31 -18.38
N LYS A 22 -8.60 -25.28 -19.36
CA LYS A 22 -8.24 -25.28 -20.80
C LYS A 22 -7.77 -23.90 -21.29
N LEU A 23 -8.16 -22.81 -20.63
CA LEU A 23 -7.71 -21.45 -20.94
C LEU A 23 -6.27 -21.17 -20.48
N TYR A 24 -5.70 -21.98 -19.56
CA TYR A 24 -4.35 -21.76 -19.01
C TYR A 24 -3.22 -22.43 -19.79
N ASN A 25 -3.50 -23.34 -20.74
CA ASN A 25 -2.46 -24.03 -21.52
C ASN A 25 -2.49 -23.60 -23.01
N GLY A 26 -1.80 -22.49 -23.32
CA GLY A 26 -1.56 -22.04 -24.70
C GLY A 26 -0.79 -20.73 -24.77
N ASN A 27 0.33 -20.72 -25.52
CA ASN A 27 1.33 -19.65 -25.54
C ASN A 27 0.86 -18.30 -26.14
N ASN A 28 1.06 -17.24 -25.34
CA ASN A 28 1.34 -15.82 -25.65
C ASN A 28 0.64 -15.11 -26.82
N LYS A 29 -0.25 -14.15 -26.48
CA LYS A 29 -0.14 -12.67 -26.72
C LYS A 29 -1.54 -12.00 -26.69
N GLN A 30 -2.23 -12.12 -25.55
CA GLN A 30 -3.38 -11.32 -25.07
C GLN A 30 -3.84 -12.01 -23.77
N ARG A 31 -3.09 -11.81 -22.70
CA ARG A 31 -3.51 -12.30 -21.38
C ARG A 31 -4.53 -11.28 -20.88
N LYS A 32 -5.81 -11.65 -20.78
CA LYS A 32 -6.69 -10.97 -19.83
C LYS A 32 -6.12 -11.27 -18.45
N ASN A 33 -5.27 -10.39 -17.94
CA ASN A 33 -5.02 -10.36 -16.50
C ASN A 33 -6.39 -10.08 -15.89
N VAL A 34 -6.95 -11.08 -15.20
CA VAL A 34 -8.17 -10.86 -14.44
C VAL A 34 -7.78 -9.93 -13.30
N MET A 35 -8.13 -8.64 -13.43
CA MET A 35 -7.94 -7.64 -12.39
C MET A 35 -8.52 -8.15 -11.08
N LEU A 36 -7.81 -7.94 -9.98
CA LEU A 36 -8.34 -8.26 -8.66
C LEU A 36 -9.46 -7.30 -8.32
N ASN A 37 -10.55 -7.81 -7.76
CA ASN A 37 -11.61 -6.94 -7.26
C ASN A 37 -11.26 -6.39 -5.86
N HIS A 38 -12.03 -5.39 -5.44
CA HIS A 38 -11.86 -4.73 -4.14
C HIS A 38 -11.74 -5.71 -2.95
N GLN A 39 -12.60 -6.74 -2.85
CA GLN A 39 -12.56 -7.70 -1.74
C GLN A 39 -11.27 -8.52 -1.73
N GLN A 40 -10.77 -8.92 -2.91
CA GLN A 40 -9.51 -9.65 -3.04
C GLN A 40 -8.33 -8.78 -2.61
N ILE A 41 -8.35 -7.50 -3.00
CA ILE A 41 -7.31 -6.53 -2.64
C ILE A 41 -7.34 -6.22 -1.14
N GLN A 42 -8.52 -5.99 -0.55
CA GLN A 42 -8.67 -5.80 0.90
C GLN A 42 -8.12 -7.00 1.68
N LYS A 43 -8.31 -8.23 1.19
CA LYS A 43 -7.74 -9.41 1.83
C LYS A 43 -6.20 -9.38 1.80
N ILE A 44 -5.60 -8.98 0.67
CA ILE A 44 -4.14 -8.81 0.56
C ILE A 44 -3.65 -7.76 1.54
N ILE A 45 -4.34 -6.62 1.62
CA ILE A 45 -4.06 -5.54 2.58
C ILE A 45 -4.13 -6.08 4.01
N ASN A 46 -5.17 -6.83 4.37
CA ASN A 46 -5.31 -7.41 5.72
C ASN A 46 -4.14 -8.35 6.07
N ASP A 47 -3.68 -9.14 5.11
CA ASP A 47 -2.55 -10.05 5.30
C ASP A 47 -1.23 -9.27 5.53
N TYR A 48 -1.04 -8.12 4.86
CA TYR A 48 0.07 -7.22 5.09
C TYR A 48 -0.04 -6.43 6.40
N SER A 49 -1.21 -5.87 6.74
CA SER A 49 -1.45 -5.12 7.97
C SER A 49 -1.08 -5.95 9.22
N LYS A 50 -1.40 -7.24 9.22
CA LYS A 50 -1.01 -8.16 10.29
C LYS A 50 0.50 -8.29 10.47
N LYS A 51 1.29 -8.25 9.38
CA LYS A 51 2.76 -8.39 9.46
C LYS A 51 3.40 -7.27 10.26
N ILE A 52 2.83 -6.07 10.20
CA ILE A 52 3.30 -4.89 10.92
C ILE A 52 2.49 -4.60 12.19
N GLY A 53 1.71 -5.58 12.67
CA GLY A 53 1.01 -5.51 13.95
C GLY A 53 -0.21 -4.58 13.97
N LEU A 54 -0.73 -4.17 12.82
CA LEU A 54 -1.93 -3.34 12.76
C LEU A 54 -3.20 -4.18 12.91
N ASN A 55 -4.22 -3.59 13.56
CA ASN A 55 -5.56 -4.14 13.53
C ASN A 55 -6.17 -3.95 12.12
N ILE A 56 -6.70 -5.02 11.55
CA ILE A 56 -7.27 -4.99 10.18
C ILE A 56 -8.51 -4.10 10.08
N ASP A 57 -9.22 -3.90 11.19
CA ASP A 57 -10.40 -3.03 11.24
C ASP A 57 -10.03 -1.55 11.08
N ASP A 58 -8.76 -1.19 11.31
CA ASP A 58 -8.24 0.18 11.18
C ASP A 58 -7.61 0.45 9.79
N VAL A 59 -7.52 -0.57 8.93
CA VAL A 59 -6.87 -0.47 7.61
C VAL A 59 -7.85 -0.87 6.51
N ILE A 60 -8.75 0.05 6.20
CA ILE A 60 -9.85 -0.15 5.26
C ILE A 60 -9.49 0.47 3.91
N LEU A 61 -9.53 -0.36 2.87
CA LEU A 61 -9.57 0.10 1.49
C LEU A 61 -11.01 0.52 1.17
N ARG A 62 -11.23 1.78 0.84
CA ARG A 62 -12.56 2.25 0.40
C ARG A 62 -12.75 1.96 -1.09
N ASP A 63 -13.98 1.64 -1.49
CA ASP A 63 -14.42 1.53 -2.89
C ASP A 63 -15.26 2.73 -3.35
N MET A 64 -15.48 3.68 -2.45
CA MET A 64 -16.28 4.88 -2.68
C MET A 64 -15.65 6.08 -1.97
N PRO A 65 -15.81 7.30 -2.52
CA PRO A 65 -15.30 8.51 -1.90
C PRO A 65 -15.95 8.76 -0.55
N SER A 66 -15.15 9.14 0.45
CA SER A 66 -15.63 9.61 1.75
C SER A 66 -16.13 11.06 1.71
N GLY A 67 -15.57 11.86 0.81
CA GLY A 67 -15.76 13.31 0.73
C GLY A 67 -14.87 14.14 1.66
N PHE A 68 -14.00 13.51 2.46
CA PHE A 68 -13.11 14.17 3.43
C PHE A 68 -11.62 14.01 3.11
N GLY A 69 -11.29 13.71 1.86
CA GLY A 69 -9.89 13.61 1.41
C GLY A 69 -9.24 12.26 1.71
N GLU A 70 -9.96 11.26 2.21
CA GLU A 70 -9.46 9.89 2.22
C GLU A 70 -9.56 9.26 0.83
N PRO A 71 -8.53 8.51 0.41
CA PRO A 71 -8.56 7.87 -0.90
C PRO A 71 -9.48 6.66 -0.96
N HIS A 72 -9.95 6.37 -2.17
CA HIS A 72 -10.68 5.16 -2.51
C HIS A 72 -10.13 4.52 -3.79
N LEU A 73 -10.46 3.24 -3.98
CA LEU A 73 -10.12 2.46 -5.16
C LEU A 73 -11.26 2.52 -6.18
N GLU A 74 -10.94 2.87 -7.41
CA GLU A 74 -11.75 2.61 -8.60
C GLU A 74 -11.01 1.63 -9.52
N ILE A 75 -11.74 0.69 -10.14
CA ILE A 75 -11.15 -0.25 -11.10
C ILE A 75 -11.83 -0.05 -12.45
N SER A 76 -11.08 0.44 -13.42
CA SER A 76 -11.54 0.66 -14.81
C SER A 76 -10.38 0.60 -15.78
N ASP A 77 -10.67 0.27 -17.05
CA ASP A 77 -9.71 0.31 -18.16
C ASP A 77 -8.39 -0.45 -17.90
N ASP A 78 -8.46 -1.55 -17.16
CA ASP A 78 -7.32 -2.37 -16.72
C ASP A 78 -6.35 -1.68 -15.73
N TYR A 79 -6.79 -0.60 -15.06
CA TYR A 79 -6.04 0.09 -13.99
C TYR A 79 -6.73 0.00 -12.63
N TYR A 80 -5.90 0.03 -11.58
CA TYR A 80 -6.31 0.38 -10.22
C TYR A 80 -6.10 1.88 -10.05
N HIS A 81 -7.18 2.63 -9.87
CA HIS A 81 -7.11 4.06 -9.61
C HIS A 81 -7.19 4.34 -8.12
N TYR A 82 -6.18 4.99 -7.57
CA TYR A 82 -6.18 5.51 -6.21
C TYR A 82 -6.57 6.98 -6.26
N VAL A 83 -7.81 7.27 -5.86
CA VAL A 83 -8.47 8.57 -6.10
C VAL A 83 -8.72 9.25 -4.78
N ILE A 84 -8.36 10.52 -4.67
CA ILE A 84 -8.65 11.35 -3.50
C ILE A 84 -9.71 12.38 -3.88
N CYS A 85 -10.82 12.39 -3.14
CA CYS A 85 -11.90 13.35 -3.30
C CYS A 85 -12.15 14.14 -2.01
N GLU A 86 -12.26 15.46 -2.11
CA GLU A 86 -12.66 16.32 -1.01
C GLU A 86 -13.84 17.20 -1.43
N ARG A 87 -14.91 17.22 -0.62
CA ARG A 87 -16.10 18.07 -0.82
C ARG A 87 -16.73 17.95 -2.22
N GLY A 88 -16.69 16.75 -2.79
CA GLY A 88 -17.26 16.44 -4.11
C GLY A 88 -16.34 16.76 -5.29
N SER A 89 -15.10 17.20 -5.03
CA SER A 89 -14.09 17.46 -6.05
C SER A 89 -12.97 16.43 -5.98
N GLU A 90 -12.58 15.86 -7.12
CA GLU A 90 -11.36 15.06 -7.25
C GLU A 90 -10.13 15.97 -7.07
N LEU A 91 -9.27 15.62 -6.10
CA LEU A 91 -8.01 16.32 -5.83
C LEU A 91 -6.84 15.67 -6.56
N SER A 92 -6.81 14.34 -6.58
CA SER A 92 -5.77 13.57 -7.26
C SER A 92 -6.28 12.20 -7.70
N ARG A 93 -5.60 11.66 -8.72
CA ARG A 93 -5.78 10.32 -9.25
C ARG A 93 -4.44 9.75 -9.65
N GLU A 94 -4.09 8.64 -9.04
CA GLU A 94 -2.96 7.82 -9.44
C GLU A 94 -3.46 6.51 -10.01
N SER A 95 -2.81 6.00 -11.06
CA SER A 95 -3.30 4.84 -11.81
C SER A 95 -2.21 3.80 -11.96
N PHE A 96 -2.51 2.57 -11.56
CA PHE A 96 -1.55 1.48 -11.50
C PHE A 96 -2.02 0.32 -12.37
N LEU A 97 -1.15 -0.17 -13.25
CA LEU A 97 -1.41 -1.36 -14.04
C LEU A 97 -1.14 -2.64 -13.23
N ASP A 98 -0.10 -2.60 -12.40
CA ASP A 98 0.32 -3.71 -11.56
C ASP A 98 -0.26 -3.58 -10.15
N ILE A 99 -0.65 -4.73 -9.58
CA ILE A 99 -1.24 -4.77 -8.24
C ILE A 99 -0.19 -4.53 -7.16
N ASP A 100 1.06 -4.95 -7.33
CA ASP A 100 2.14 -4.73 -6.36
C ASP A 100 2.41 -3.22 -6.20
N ASP A 101 2.41 -2.48 -7.31
CA ASP A 101 2.56 -1.02 -7.30
C ASP A 101 1.40 -0.33 -6.57
N PHE A 102 0.16 -0.75 -6.81
CA PHE A 102 -1.01 -0.21 -6.09
C PHE A 102 -0.92 -0.49 -4.58
N ILE A 103 -0.56 -1.72 -4.19
CA ILE A 103 -0.45 -2.09 -2.78
C ILE A 103 0.72 -1.34 -2.12
N TYR A 104 1.83 -1.14 -2.83
CA TYR A 104 2.94 -0.29 -2.38
C TYR A 104 2.42 1.12 -2.05
N GLU A 105 1.69 1.76 -2.96
CA GLU A 105 1.17 3.12 -2.76
C GLU A 105 0.21 3.19 -1.57
N PHE A 106 -0.69 2.20 -1.44
CA PHE A 106 -1.58 2.11 -0.30
C PHE A 106 -0.81 2.02 1.04
N PHE A 107 0.23 1.18 1.09
CA PHE A 107 1.05 1.04 2.30
C PHE A 107 2.04 2.19 2.52
N GLU A 108 2.40 2.93 1.49
CA GLU A 108 3.13 4.19 1.60
C GLU A 108 2.39 5.12 2.58
N MET A 109 1.12 5.39 2.27
CA MET A 109 0.25 6.24 3.09
C MET A 109 0.02 5.67 4.49
N VAL A 110 -0.30 4.36 4.59
CA VAL A 110 -0.57 3.71 5.89
C VAL A 110 0.66 3.77 6.79
N THR A 111 1.84 3.41 6.28
CA THR A 111 3.07 3.41 7.06
C THR A 111 3.55 4.82 7.40
N SER A 112 3.31 5.81 6.52
CA SER A 112 3.58 7.22 6.81
C SER A 112 2.79 7.72 8.02
N ARG A 113 1.49 7.40 8.08
CA ARG A 113 0.62 7.72 9.22
C ARG A 113 1.12 7.08 10.51
N VAL A 114 1.34 5.76 10.48
CA VAL A 114 1.81 4.99 11.65
C VAL A 114 3.17 5.48 12.13
N ALA A 115 4.09 5.80 11.20
CA ALA A 115 5.38 6.38 11.53
C ALA A 115 5.26 7.78 12.17
N GLY A 116 4.28 8.57 11.74
CA GLY A 116 3.98 9.88 12.33
C GLY A 116 3.39 9.77 13.74
N GLU A 117 2.54 8.78 14.01
CA GLU A 117 2.05 8.48 15.36
C GLU A 117 3.21 8.05 16.28
N TYR A 118 4.05 7.13 15.80
CA TYR A 118 5.25 6.70 16.51
C TYR A 118 6.21 7.87 16.81
N GLU A 119 6.42 8.76 15.84
CA GLU A 119 7.26 9.94 16.01
C GLU A 119 6.71 10.91 17.07
N GLN A 120 5.40 11.11 17.15
CA GLN A 120 4.79 11.95 18.19
C GLN A 120 5.03 11.39 19.59
N GLU A 121 4.96 10.07 19.76
CA GLU A 121 5.17 9.40 21.05
C GLU A 121 6.64 9.35 21.48
N ASN A 122 7.57 9.40 20.52
CA ASN A 122 9.01 9.21 20.75
C ASN A 122 9.84 10.48 20.49
N SER A 123 9.18 11.60 20.20
CA SER A 123 9.84 12.86 19.86
C SER A 123 10.70 13.42 20.99
N VAL A 124 11.90 13.84 20.64
CA VAL A 124 12.82 14.57 21.54
C VAL A 124 12.83 16.04 21.13
N ILE A 125 12.58 16.94 22.10
CA ILE A 125 12.56 18.37 21.86
C ILE A 125 13.91 18.82 21.26
N GLY A 126 13.84 19.49 20.11
CA GLY A 126 15.00 20.02 19.43
C GLY A 126 15.68 19.05 18.46
N GLU A 127 15.17 17.85 18.24
CA GLU A 127 15.65 16.98 17.16
C GLU A 127 14.78 17.11 15.91
N ASP A 128 15.35 16.82 14.74
CA ASP A 128 14.56 16.74 13.51
C ASP A 128 13.69 15.49 13.58
N GLN A 129 12.39 15.70 13.79
CA GLN A 129 11.39 14.65 13.94
C GLN A 129 11.37 13.68 12.74
N ARG A 130 11.79 14.14 11.56
CA ARG A 130 11.86 13.29 10.36
C ARG A 130 12.83 12.13 10.52
N VAL A 131 13.86 12.23 11.38
CA VAL A 131 14.78 11.11 11.65
C VAL A 131 14.01 9.92 12.22
N ILE A 132 13.15 10.16 13.22
CA ILE A 132 12.37 9.10 13.86
C ILE A 132 11.32 8.57 12.88
N ARG A 133 10.59 9.48 12.22
CA ARG A 133 9.52 9.14 11.28
C ARG A 133 10.03 8.31 10.09
N PHE A 134 11.07 8.78 9.40
CA PHE A 134 11.61 8.11 8.22
C PHE A 134 12.19 6.74 8.54
N ASN A 135 12.95 6.61 9.62
CA ASN A 135 13.45 5.31 10.06
C ASN A 135 12.31 4.34 10.36
N LYS A 136 11.25 4.81 11.03
CA LYS A 136 10.10 3.96 11.32
C LYS A 136 9.34 3.55 10.06
N GLN A 137 9.15 4.46 9.11
CA GLN A 137 8.48 4.14 7.85
C GLN A 137 9.28 3.11 7.03
N ILE A 138 10.61 3.25 6.94
CA ILE A 138 11.50 2.28 6.27
C ILE A 138 11.41 0.91 6.95
N GLU A 139 11.45 0.88 8.29
CA GLU A 139 11.31 -0.35 9.07
C GLU A 139 10.01 -1.08 8.73
N LEU A 140 8.88 -0.36 8.75
CA LEU A 140 7.56 -0.91 8.44
C LEU A 140 7.49 -1.41 6.99
N MET A 141 7.93 -0.60 6.02
CA MET A 141 7.93 -0.98 4.60
C MET A 141 8.81 -2.21 4.34
N THR A 142 9.96 -2.32 5.02
CA THR A 142 10.85 -3.49 4.94
C THR A 142 10.19 -4.76 5.50
N GLN A 143 9.45 -4.65 6.61
CA GLN A 143 8.71 -5.79 7.18
C GLN A 143 7.59 -6.28 6.27
N LEU A 144 6.96 -5.38 5.51
CA LEU A 144 5.97 -5.75 4.50
C LEU A 144 6.62 -6.49 3.35
N ASN A 145 7.66 -5.88 2.75
CA ASN A 145 8.44 -6.40 1.64
C ASN A 145 9.82 -5.72 1.59
N HIS A 146 10.91 -6.49 1.58
CA HIS A 146 12.27 -5.94 1.55
C HIS A 146 12.53 -4.99 0.37
N GLU A 147 11.97 -5.26 -0.81
CA GLU A 147 12.11 -4.37 -1.97
C GLU A 147 11.42 -3.03 -1.78
N TRP A 148 10.25 -3.05 -1.13
CA TRP A 148 9.52 -1.82 -0.80
C TRP A 148 10.26 -1.00 0.25
N GLY A 149 10.90 -1.65 1.22
CA GLY A 149 11.82 -0.99 2.15
C GLY A 149 12.97 -0.27 1.44
N ARG A 150 13.64 -0.95 0.50
CA ARG A 150 14.72 -0.35 -0.31
C ARG A 150 14.24 0.81 -1.17
N LYS A 151 13.07 0.67 -1.80
CA LYS A 151 12.43 1.75 -2.58
C LYS A 151 12.15 2.96 -1.69
N LYS A 152 11.58 2.75 -0.51
CA LYS A 152 11.29 3.83 0.45
C LYS A 152 12.55 4.53 0.98
N GLU A 153 13.61 3.77 1.26
CA GLU A 153 14.91 4.32 1.65
C GLU A 153 15.48 5.24 0.54
N ALA A 154 15.38 4.82 -0.72
CA ALA A 154 15.80 5.63 -1.87
C ALA A 154 14.96 6.90 -2.03
N ASP A 155 13.63 6.81 -1.92
CA ASP A 155 12.72 7.97 -1.96
C ASP A 155 13.09 9.00 -0.87
N ILE A 156 13.33 8.52 0.36
CA ILE A 156 13.72 9.37 1.49
C ILE A 156 15.10 9.99 1.27
N ALA A 157 16.05 9.24 0.72
CA ALA A 157 17.36 9.78 0.38
C ALA A 157 17.26 10.93 -0.63
N GLU A 158 16.39 10.82 -1.64
CA GLU A 158 16.11 11.91 -2.59
C GLU A 158 15.47 13.13 -1.91
N ILE A 159 14.49 12.91 -1.02
CA ILE A 159 13.91 13.99 -0.21
C ILE A 159 15.00 14.71 0.60
N LEU A 160 15.91 13.97 1.22
CA LEU A 160 16.98 14.53 2.06
C LEU A 160 18.10 15.19 1.27
N GLN A 161 18.28 14.87 -0.01
CA GLN A 161 19.16 15.63 -0.89
C GLN A 161 18.62 17.05 -1.11
N ASN A 162 17.31 17.19 -1.27
CA ASN A 162 16.64 18.46 -1.52
C ASN A 162 16.29 19.23 -0.23
N ALA A 163 16.05 18.50 0.86
CA ALA A 163 15.68 19.04 2.17
C ALA A 163 16.42 18.28 3.30
N PRO A 164 17.73 18.52 3.49
CA PRO A 164 18.53 17.84 4.51
C PRO A 164 17.94 17.96 5.92
N TYR A 165 18.35 17.06 6.81
CA TYR A 165 17.99 17.16 8.22
C TYR A 165 18.45 18.50 8.81
N SER A 166 17.60 19.06 9.67
CA SER A 166 17.97 20.23 10.47
C SER A 166 19.04 19.82 11.48
N VAL A 167 20.20 20.47 11.41
CA VAL A 167 21.28 20.24 12.36
C VAL A 167 21.02 21.12 13.58
N ASN A 168 20.51 20.54 14.67
CA ASN A 168 20.46 21.29 15.92
C ASN A 168 21.84 21.31 16.57
N LYS A 169 22.47 22.49 16.56
CA LYS A 169 23.83 22.71 17.11
C LYS A 169 23.91 22.43 18.62
N ILE A 170 22.79 22.52 19.35
CA ILE A 170 22.72 22.28 20.80
C ILE A 170 22.98 20.80 21.11
N THR A 171 22.43 19.88 20.32
CA THR A 171 22.61 18.43 20.50
C THR A 171 24.05 18.01 20.24
N TRP A 172 24.71 18.64 19.25
CA TRP A 172 26.13 18.43 18.98
C TRP A 172 27.03 18.93 20.11
N LEU A 173 26.76 20.13 20.65
CA LEU A 173 27.50 20.67 21.80
C LEU A 173 27.29 19.82 23.05
N ASN A 174 26.08 19.35 23.33
CA ASN A 174 25.80 18.48 24.47
C ASN A 174 26.43 17.09 24.33
N LYS A 175 26.41 16.49 23.13
CA LYS A 175 27.15 15.24 22.85
C LYS A 175 28.66 15.44 23.02
N LEU A 176 29.23 16.52 22.48
CA LEU A 176 30.65 16.85 22.67
C LEU A 176 31.00 17.04 24.14
N LEU A 177 30.21 17.84 24.88
CA LEU A 177 30.46 18.12 26.30
C LEU A 177 30.34 16.88 27.19
N ASN A 178 29.44 15.95 26.87
CA ASN A 178 29.33 14.67 27.58
C ASN A 178 30.41 13.65 27.16
N PHE A 179 31.08 13.84 26.03
CA PHE A 179 32.20 12.99 25.59
C PHE A 179 33.52 13.35 26.29
N PHE A 180 33.61 14.56 26.86
CA PHE A 180 34.78 15.05 27.61
C PHE A 180 34.59 15.01 29.14
N LYS A 181 33.54 14.35 29.64
CA LYS A 181 33.34 14.02 31.06
C LYS A 181 33.59 12.54 31.29
#